data_AF-A0A2T4Y4M1-F1
#
_entry.id   AF-A0A2T4Y4M1-F1
#
_cell.length_a   1.000
_cell.length_b   1.000
_cell.length_c   1.000
_cell.angle_alpha   90.00
_cell.angle_beta   90.00
_cell.angle_gamma   90.00
#
_symmetry.space_group_name_H-M   'P 1'
#
loop_
_entity.id
_entity.type
_entity.pdbx_description
1 polymer ?
#
loop_
_entity_poly.entity_id
_entity_poly.type
_entity_poly.pdbx_seq_one_letter_code
_entity_poly.pdbx_strand_id
1 'polypeptide(L)'
;MGYRSTNYGRGQALHGDRTTTGAICCSTLPNCTEHGRGVIRVGDKTTACPKCGKQGVVADGEPRVNWMGQTSAVDGSVVICGCPHGTNRVIAPLGEWLGSGPSPEQIAQEKHQAMLAARRKEQEAEAQRQAEERDRNRVFAKSCLRGEGCNDAGTGSEPHTNFAEMAFYQAIPNNAPQHAQAAKRKALPKPKQRSALYLWWNGHHEEMDYQAAVAAEERAWTARTAIADASELALVGGRTITPGTWAVRGAALGEIATGGLGAPVAGLLIGMYPGKLNDGEQDFIDRMRAEQMREAPTRVRFTWENDASGNPTPRGWHTPPGKDSVRVRRMEWDSRRQAYTFTTEEAPGITLIWTPDRTGENKQWDTGNHNPVRIPNPVVVDPLPEDTGIGVTTSPTPEEKTFADYILILPVGGVPPIYVYIRHNPGQVTGKGQKISGIWLSDANVGNGSPIPSQIADRLRGQTFTDFDQFRKAFWLEVSREPVLLEQFIINNQSNIQSGASPFTPAIDKVGKRNRYEIHHINPISQGGAVYDLDNMSITTPKHHIDIHRGN
;
A
#
# COMPACT_ATOMS: atom_id res chain seq x y z
N MET A 1 -50.58 -47.46 1.83
CA MET A 1 -50.57 -46.09 1.29
C MET A 1 -49.80 -46.14 -0.02
N GLY A 2 -50.40 -45.61 -1.07
CA GLY A 2 -49.90 -45.73 -2.43
C GLY A 2 -50.76 -44.92 -3.37
N TYR A 3 -50.38 -44.90 -4.64
CA TYR A 3 -51.20 -44.29 -5.67
C TYR A 3 -52.42 -45.15 -5.98
N ARG A 4 -53.51 -44.48 -6.34
CA ARG A 4 -54.76 -45.11 -6.78
C ARG A 4 -54.51 -46.04 -7.97
N SER A 5 -55.03 -47.26 -7.88
CA SER A 5 -54.94 -48.26 -8.94
C SER A 5 -55.65 -47.80 -10.21
N THR A 6 -55.06 -48.18 -11.33
CA THR A 6 -55.57 -47.85 -12.66
C THR A 6 -56.27 -49.05 -13.27
N ASN A 7 -57.53 -48.86 -13.65
CA ASN A 7 -58.29 -49.82 -14.43
C ASN A 7 -58.48 -49.26 -15.84
N TYR A 8 -57.67 -49.74 -16.78
CA TYR A 8 -57.77 -49.39 -18.21
C TYR A 8 -57.79 -47.87 -18.47
N GLY A 9 -56.90 -47.13 -17.79
CA GLY A 9 -56.74 -45.69 -17.95
C GLY A 9 -57.66 -44.83 -17.06
N ARG A 10 -58.49 -45.43 -16.21
CA ARG A 10 -59.35 -44.72 -15.24
C ARG A 10 -59.02 -45.14 -13.81
N GLY A 11 -59.12 -44.22 -12.85
CA GLY A 11 -58.83 -44.53 -11.45
C GLY A 11 -59.91 -45.43 -10.84
N GLN A 12 -59.52 -46.44 -10.06
CA GLN A 12 -60.42 -47.31 -9.31
C GLN A 12 -61.21 -46.48 -8.30
N ALA A 13 -62.55 -46.57 -8.29
CA ALA A 13 -63.37 -45.90 -7.30
C ALA A 13 -63.33 -46.64 -5.96
N LEU A 14 -63.22 -45.89 -4.86
CA LEU A 14 -63.04 -46.37 -3.50
C LEU A 14 -64.00 -45.68 -2.52
N HIS A 15 -64.30 -46.34 -1.42
CA HIS A 15 -65.14 -45.85 -0.35
C HIS A 15 -64.66 -44.49 0.13
N GLY A 16 -65.56 -43.51 0.21
CA GLY A 16 -65.19 -42.12 0.53
C GLY A 16 -65.00 -41.22 -0.69
N ASP A 17 -64.92 -41.77 -1.91
CA ASP A 17 -64.76 -40.96 -3.12
C ASP A 17 -66.02 -40.14 -3.34
N ARG A 18 -65.82 -38.90 -3.79
CA ARG A 18 -66.93 -37.99 -4.05
C ARG A 18 -67.46 -38.21 -5.45
N THR A 19 -68.69 -37.80 -5.63
CA THR A 19 -69.30 -37.65 -6.95
C THR A 19 -69.31 -36.18 -7.36
N THR A 20 -69.57 -35.88 -8.64
CA THR A 20 -69.70 -34.49 -9.16
C THR A 20 -70.81 -33.68 -8.49
N THR A 21 -71.72 -34.32 -7.74
CA THR A 21 -72.72 -33.64 -6.91
C THR A 21 -72.30 -33.43 -5.46
N GLY A 22 -71.16 -34.01 -5.03
CA GLY A 22 -70.68 -33.98 -3.65
C GLY A 22 -71.13 -35.15 -2.77
N ALA A 23 -71.96 -36.07 -3.28
CA ALA A 23 -72.26 -37.31 -2.55
C ALA A 23 -71.03 -38.21 -2.44
N ILE A 24 -70.97 -39.00 -1.37
CA ILE A 24 -69.84 -39.88 -1.02
C ILE A 24 -70.19 -41.32 -1.38
N CYS A 25 -69.30 -42.04 -2.05
CA CYS A 25 -69.49 -43.44 -2.43
C CYS A 25 -69.31 -44.38 -1.21
N CYS A 26 -70.27 -45.27 -1.00
CA CYS A 26 -70.34 -46.20 0.12
C CYS A 26 -70.13 -47.64 -0.37
N SER A 27 -68.98 -48.24 -0.06
CA SER A 27 -68.69 -49.61 -0.48
C SER A 27 -69.49 -50.61 0.34
N THR A 28 -69.99 -51.65 -0.33
CA THR A 28 -70.56 -52.84 0.33
C THR A 28 -69.51 -53.91 0.65
N LEU A 29 -68.25 -53.68 0.29
CA LEU A 29 -67.12 -54.60 0.52
C LEU A 29 -66.09 -54.00 1.48
N PRO A 30 -66.33 -54.04 2.81
CA PRO A 30 -65.41 -53.48 3.79
C PRO A 30 -64.07 -54.24 3.87
N ASN A 31 -64.03 -55.50 3.41
CA ASN A 31 -62.83 -56.35 3.47
C ASN A 31 -62.00 -56.35 2.19
N CYS A 32 -62.53 -55.83 1.07
CA CYS A 32 -61.79 -55.68 -0.18
C CYS A 32 -61.37 -54.22 -0.30
N THR A 33 -60.21 -53.90 0.29
CA THR A 33 -59.75 -52.51 0.39
C THR A 33 -58.52 -52.25 -0.46
N GLU A 34 -58.43 -51.02 -0.95
CA GLU A 34 -57.22 -50.44 -1.51
C GLU A 34 -56.77 -49.30 -0.59
N HIS A 35 -55.56 -49.40 -0.05
CA HIS A 35 -55.01 -48.45 0.92
C HIS A 35 -55.95 -48.14 2.11
N GLY A 36 -56.73 -49.14 2.55
CA GLY A 36 -57.69 -49.02 3.66
C GLY A 36 -59.08 -48.49 3.28
N ARG A 37 -59.36 -48.26 2.00
CA ARG A 37 -60.67 -47.82 1.49
C ARG A 37 -61.32 -48.94 0.67
N GLY A 38 -62.55 -49.32 1.00
CA GLY A 38 -63.27 -50.43 0.31
C GLY A 38 -63.53 -50.14 -1.17
N VAL A 39 -63.42 -51.13 -2.04
CA VAL A 39 -63.65 -50.98 -3.49
C VAL A 39 -65.13 -50.66 -3.77
N ILE A 40 -65.40 -49.68 -4.66
CA ILE A 40 -66.75 -49.36 -5.13
C ILE A 40 -67.08 -50.16 -6.38
N ARG A 41 -68.28 -50.73 -6.43
CA ARG A 41 -68.79 -51.54 -7.54
C ARG A 41 -70.10 -50.99 -8.08
N VAL A 42 -70.47 -51.44 -9.27
CA VAL A 42 -71.81 -51.20 -9.81
C VAL A 42 -72.84 -51.77 -8.84
N GLY A 43 -73.82 -50.95 -8.46
CA GLY A 43 -74.85 -51.27 -7.47
C GLY A 43 -74.58 -50.69 -6.07
N ASP A 44 -73.34 -50.30 -5.76
CA ASP A 44 -73.02 -49.64 -4.50
C ASP A 44 -73.73 -48.28 -4.38
N LYS A 45 -74.07 -47.91 -3.15
CA LYS A 45 -74.84 -46.69 -2.86
C LYS A 45 -73.90 -45.52 -2.61
N THR A 46 -74.42 -44.31 -2.76
CA THR A 46 -73.79 -43.11 -2.22
C THR A 46 -74.52 -42.62 -0.97
N THR A 47 -73.97 -41.64 -0.27
CA THR A 47 -74.78 -40.78 0.61
C THR A 47 -75.86 -40.04 -0.19
N ALA A 48 -76.81 -39.40 0.50
CA ALA A 48 -77.83 -38.59 -0.15
C ALA A 48 -77.17 -37.54 -1.06
N CYS A 49 -77.63 -37.47 -2.31
CA CYS A 49 -77.16 -36.49 -3.29
C CYS A 49 -77.42 -35.06 -2.77
N PRO A 50 -76.39 -34.23 -2.58
CA PRO A 50 -76.59 -32.85 -2.10
C PRO A 50 -77.49 -32.00 -3.02
N LYS A 51 -77.61 -32.36 -4.30
CA LYS A 51 -78.44 -31.62 -5.27
C LYS A 51 -79.92 -32.02 -5.28
N CYS A 52 -80.25 -33.31 -5.09
CA CYS A 52 -81.64 -33.80 -5.22
C CYS A 52 -82.16 -34.52 -3.98
N GLY A 53 -81.39 -34.62 -2.90
CA GLY A 53 -81.74 -35.27 -1.63
C GLY A 53 -81.85 -36.81 -1.67
N LYS A 54 -82.00 -37.42 -2.85
CA LYS A 54 -82.12 -38.87 -3.02
C LYS A 54 -80.77 -39.59 -2.94
N GLN A 55 -80.78 -40.82 -2.40
CA GLN A 55 -79.62 -41.70 -2.39
C GLN A 55 -79.22 -42.10 -3.83
N GLY A 56 -77.93 -42.02 -4.14
CA GLY A 56 -77.40 -42.44 -5.44
C GLY A 56 -77.05 -43.93 -5.48
N VAL A 57 -77.01 -44.49 -6.69
CA VAL A 57 -76.56 -45.86 -7.00
C VAL A 57 -75.56 -45.79 -8.14
N VAL A 58 -74.39 -46.38 -7.99
CA VAL A 58 -73.41 -46.48 -9.07
C VAL A 58 -73.94 -47.41 -10.16
N ALA A 59 -74.04 -46.90 -11.38
CA ALA A 59 -74.78 -47.54 -12.47
C ALA A 59 -73.90 -48.22 -13.51
N ASP A 60 -72.66 -47.76 -13.67
CA ASP A 60 -71.69 -48.35 -14.60
C ASP A 60 -70.27 -48.37 -14.03
N GLY A 61 -69.36 -49.03 -14.74
CA GLY A 61 -67.99 -49.24 -14.31
C GLY A 61 -67.12 -49.80 -15.43
N GLU A 62 -66.00 -50.41 -15.06
CA GLU A 62 -65.08 -51.05 -15.99
C GLU A 62 -65.36 -52.56 -16.06
N PRO A 63 -66.09 -53.07 -17.07
CA PRO A 63 -66.60 -54.45 -17.11
C PRO A 63 -65.50 -55.52 -17.12
N ARG A 64 -64.28 -55.14 -17.51
CA ARG A 64 -63.11 -56.03 -17.50
C ARG A 64 -62.51 -56.23 -16.10
N VAL A 65 -62.96 -55.46 -15.10
CA VAL A 65 -62.52 -55.57 -13.70
C VAL A 65 -63.68 -55.96 -12.83
N ASN A 66 -63.57 -57.11 -12.19
CA ASN A 66 -64.66 -57.71 -11.42
C ASN A 66 -64.23 -57.93 -9.96
N TRP A 67 -65.13 -57.58 -9.04
CA TRP A 67 -64.97 -57.82 -7.61
C TRP A 67 -66.20 -58.55 -7.08
N MET A 68 -66.03 -59.82 -6.69
CA MET A 68 -67.09 -60.70 -6.18
C MET A 68 -68.34 -60.74 -7.09
N GLY A 69 -68.13 -60.90 -8.40
CA GLY A 69 -69.19 -61.03 -9.39
C GLY A 69 -69.75 -59.70 -9.92
N GLN A 70 -69.37 -58.55 -9.36
CA GLN A 70 -69.83 -57.23 -9.81
C GLN A 70 -68.73 -56.39 -10.46
N THR A 71 -69.10 -55.64 -11.48
CA THR A 71 -68.22 -54.70 -12.20
C THR A 71 -67.69 -53.62 -11.27
N SER A 72 -66.39 -53.36 -11.35
CA SER A 72 -65.73 -52.31 -10.56
C SER A 72 -66.10 -50.92 -11.06
N ALA A 73 -66.47 -50.00 -10.15
CA ALA A 73 -66.66 -48.61 -10.51
C ALA A 73 -65.31 -47.89 -10.67
N VAL A 74 -65.25 -46.92 -11.57
CA VAL A 74 -64.02 -46.18 -11.88
C VAL A 74 -64.31 -44.69 -12.03
N ASP A 75 -63.28 -43.88 -12.19
CA ASP A 75 -63.42 -42.45 -12.48
C ASP A 75 -64.38 -42.20 -13.65
N GLY A 76 -65.30 -41.27 -13.46
CA GLY A 76 -66.33 -40.95 -14.45
C GLY A 76 -67.54 -41.90 -14.47
N SER A 77 -67.56 -42.98 -13.66
CA SER A 77 -68.72 -43.87 -13.54
C SER A 77 -69.99 -43.09 -13.19
N VAL A 78 -71.09 -43.37 -13.88
CA VAL A 78 -72.39 -42.73 -13.68
C VAL A 78 -73.00 -43.16 -12.34
N VAL A 79 -73.55 -42.20 -11.62
CA VAL A 79 -74.34 -42.43 -10.40
C VAL A 79 -75.78 -42.00 -10.67
N ILE A 80 -76.71 -42.94 -10.61
CA ILE A 80 -78.13 -42.67 -10.77
C ILE A 80 -78.71 -42.21 -9.43
N CYS A 81 -79.28 -41.02 -9.41
CA CYS A 81 -80.05 -40.46 -8.29
C CYS A 81 -81.28 -39.74 -8.85
N GLY A 82 -81.75 -38.66 -8.22
CA GLY A 82 -82.84 -37.82 -8.74
C GLY A 82 -82.39 -36.75 -9.75
N CYS A 83 -81.10 -36.60 -10.03
CA CYS A 83 -80.58 -35.66 -11.02
C CYS A 83 -80.71 -36.22 -12.45
N PRO A 84 -80.70 -35.36 -13.50
CA PRO A 84 -80.70 -35.82 -14.89
C PRO A 84 -79.60 -36.85 -15.16
N HIS A 85 -79.91 -37.89 -15.92
CA HIS A 85 -79.01 -39.02 -16.15
C HIS A 85 -77.65 -38.55 -16.71
N GLY A 86 -76.56 -39.10 -16.17
CA GLY A 86 -75.19 -38.77 -16.57
C GLY A 86 -74.60 -37.46 -15.98
N THR A 87 -75.37 -36.68 -15.20
CA THR A 87 -74.86 -35.44 -14.56
C THR A 87 -74.12 -35.68 -13.24
N ASN A 88 -74.38 -36.83 -12.59
CA ASN A 88 -73.67 -37.25 -11.40
C ASN A 88 -72.69 -38.38 -11.74
N ARG A 89 -71.40 -38.16 -11.52
CA ARG A 89 -70.33 -39.11 -11.83
C ARG A 89 -69.37 -39.28 -10.66
N VAL A 90 -68.79 -40.46 -10.49
CA VAL A 90 -67.73 -40.72 -9.52
C VAL A 90 -66.47 -39.93 -9.90
N ILE A 91 -65.82 -39.32 -8.90
CA ILE A 91 -64.54 -38.63 -9.00
C ILE A 91 -63.48 -39.48 -8.29
N ALA A 92 -62.62 -40.11 -9.07
CA ALA A 92 -61.52 -40.97 -8.61
C ALA A 92 -60.27 -40.73 -9.49
N PRO A 93 -59.62 -39.56 -9.39
CA PRO A 93 -58.58 -39.15 -10.33
C PRO A 93 -57.43 -40.16 -10.45
N LEU A 94 -57.00 -40.40 -11.68
CA LEU A 94 -55.85 -41.24 -11.97
C LEU A 94 -54.57 -40.67 -11.33
N GLY A 95 -53.73 -41.51 -10.72
CA GLY A 95 -52.45 -41.09 -10.13
C GLY A 95 -52.58 -40.32 -8.82
N GLU A 96 -53.76 -40.29 -8.19
CA GLU A 96 -53.96 -39.68 -6.88
C GLU A 96 -53.24 -40.48 -5.78
N TRP A 97 -52.49 -39.78 -4.91
CA TRP A 97 -51.88 -40.36 -3.72
C TRP A 97 -52.92 -40.54 -2.60
N LEU A 98 -53.12 -41.76 -2.12
CA LEU A 98 -54.16 -42.09 -1.13
C LEU A 98 -53.62 -42.22 0.31
N GLY A 99 -52.39 -41.77 0.56
CA GLY A 99 -51.77 -41.81 1.90
C GLY A 99 -52.05 -40.58 2.77
N SER A 100 -51.95 -40.73 4.08
CA SER A 100 -51.95 -39.61 5.04
C SER A 100 -50.60 -38.87 4.99
N GLY A 101 -50.49 -37.83 4.17
CA GLY A 101 -49.28 -37.00 4.03
C GLY A 101 -48.88 -36.77 2.57
N PRO A 102 -47.77 -36.04 2.33
CA PRO A 102 -47.26 -35.79 0.98
C PRO A 102 -46.88 -37.08 0.27
N SER A 103 -47.03 -37.10 -1.06
CA SER A 103 -46.65 -38.26 -1.88
C SER A 103 -45.13 -38.48 -1.88
N PRO A 104 -44.64 -39.69 -2.20
CA PRO A 104 -43.22 -39.94 -2.36
C PRO A 104 -42.54 -39.00 -3.38
N GLU A 105 -43.27 -38.62 -4.44
CA GLU A 105 -42.79 -37.63 -5.42
C GLU A 105 -42.64 -36.24 -4.81
N GLN A 106 -43.63 -35.79 -4.02
CA GLN A 106 -43.56 -34.50 -3.32
C GLN A 106 -42.38 -34.48 -2.34
N ILE A 107 -42.21 -35.55 -1.56
CA ILE A 107 -41.07 -35.69 -0.63
C ILE A 107 -39.74 -35.69 -1.40
N ALA A 108 -39.66 -36.36 -2.54
CA ALA A 108 -38.46 -36.38 -3.38
C ALA A 108 -38.15 -34.99 -3.97
N GLN A 109 -39.16 -34.26 -4.43
CA GLN A 109 -39.04 -32.91 -4.95
C GLN A 109 -38.60 -31.93 -3.87
N GLU A 110 -39.22 -31.96 -2.69
CA GLU A 110 -38.84 -31.13 -1.53
C GLU A 110 -37.40 -31.40 -1.11
N LYS A 111 -36.99 -32.68 -1.02
CA LYS A 111 -35.60 -33.05 -0.73
C LYS A 111 -34.64 -32.56 -1.80
N HIS A 112 -35.00 -32.64 -3.08
CA HIS A 112 -34.16 -32.15 -4.17
C HIS A 112 -34.01 -30.62 -4.13
N GLN A 113 -35.10 -29.88 -3.90
CA GLN A 113 -35.07 -28.43 -3.73
C GLN A 113 -34.24 -28.01 -2.52
N ALA A 114 -34.40 -28.69 -1.38
CA ALA A 114 -33.61 -28.45 -0.19
C ALA A 114 -32.10 -28.70 -0.44
N MET A 115 -31.77 -29.76 -1.19
CA MET A 115 -30.38 -30.06 -1.58
C MET A 115 -29.79 -28.97 -2.49
N LEU A 116 -30.54 -28.48 -3.50
CA LEU A 116 -30.09 -27.39 -4.36
C LEU A 116 -29.92 -26.07 -3.60
N ALA A 117 -30.82 -25.77 -2.66
CA ALA A 117 -30.73 -24.59 -1.80
C ALA A 117 -29.51 -24.67 -0.86
N ALA A 118 -29.25 -25.84 -0.28
CA ALA A 118 -28.06 -26.08 0.54
C ALA A 118 -26.77 -25.89 -0.28
N ARG A 119 -26.72 -26.45 -1.50
CA ARG A 119 -25.57 -26.29 -2.40
C ARG A 119 -25.33 -24.84 -2.80
N ARG A 120 -26.38 -24.05 -3.07
CA ARG A 120 -26.24 -22.60 -3.32
C ARG A 120 -25.67 -21.89 -2.10
N LYS A 121 -26.20 -22.18 -0.92
CA LYS A 121 -25.73 -21.56 0.33
C LYS A 121 -24.26 -21.89 0.61
N GLU A 122 -23.83 -23.13 0.34
CA GLU A 122 -22.42 -23.52 0.42
C GLU A 122 -21.54 -22.79 -0.59
N GLN A 123 -22.01 -22.63 -1.84
CA GLN A 123 -21.30 -21.87 -2.89
C GLN A 123 -21.18 -20.38 -2.54
N GLU A 124 -22.25 -19.78 -2.03
CA GLU A 124 -22.27 -18.39 -1.59
C GLU A 124 -21.32 -18.19 -0.39
N ALA A 125 -21.34 -19.10 0.58
CA ALA A 125 -20.44 -19.07 1.72
C ALA A 125 -18.97 -19.25 1.29
N GLU A 126 -18.68 -20.13 0.34
CA GLU A 126 -17.34 -20.31 -0.20
C GLU A 126 -16.87 -19.08 -0.99
N ALA A 127 -17.74 -18.49 -1.82
CA ALA A 127 -17.44 -17.26 -2.53
C ALA A 127 -17.18 -16.09 -1.55
N GLN A 128 -17.95 -16.02 -0.46
CA GLN A 128 -17.73 -15.04 0.60
C GLN A 128 -16.37 -15.26 1.30
N ARG A 129 -16.03 -16.49 1.65
CA ARG A 129 -14.71 -16.83 2.23
C ARG A 129 -13.57 -16.42 1.31
N GLN A 130 -13.67 -16.73 0.01
CA GLN A 130 -12.66 -16.35 -0.99
C GLN A 130 -12.55 -14.83 -1.15
N ALA A 131 -13.68 -14.11 -1.10
CA ALA A 131 -13.68 -12.65 -1.14
C ALA A 131 -13.02 -12.03 0.09
N GLU A 132 -13.31 -12.54 1.29
CA GLU A 132 -12.69 -12.12 2.56
C GLU A 132 -11.18 -12.42 2.58
N GLU A 133 -10.76 -13.59 2.09
CA GLU A 133 -9.35 -13.93 1.96
C GLU A 133 -8.62 -13.01 0.98
N ARG A 134 -9.24 -12.71 -0.17
CA ARG A 134 -8.69 -11.75 -1.14
C ARG A 134 -8.61 -10.33 -0.57
N ASP A 135 -9.59 -9.93 0.24
CA ASP A 135 -9.60 -8.65 0.96
C ASP A 135 -8.44 -8.55 1.95
N ARG A 136 -8.18 -9.64 2.69
CA ARG A 136 -7.07 -9.73 3.66
C ARG A 136 -5.69 -9.76 3.00
N ASN A 137 -5.58 -10.36 1.83
CA ASN A 137 -4.30 -10.54 1.13
C ASN A 137 -3.91 -9.34 0.25
N ARG A 138 -4.63 -8.22 0.31
CA ARG A 138 -4.31 -7.01 -0.45
C ARG A 138 -2.94 -6.45 -0.12
N VAL A 139 -2.31 -5.83 -1.11
CA VAL A 139 -0.99 -5.21 -0.97
C VAL A 139 -0.97 -3.77 -1.45
N PHE A 140 -0.08 -2.96 -0.89
CA PHE A 140 0.10 -1.56 -1.26
C PHE A 140 0.73 -1.41 -2.66
N ALA A 141 1.71 -2.25 -2.97
CA ALA A 141 2.36 -2.31 -4.27
C ALA A 141 2.76 -3.75 -4.61
N LYS A 142 2.65 -4.10 -5.88
CA LYS A 142 3.14 -5.36 -6.47
C LYS A 142 3.58 -5.13 -7.91
N SER A 143 4.35 -6.08 -8.44
CA SER A 143 4.77 -6.05 -9.84
C SER A 143 3.56 -6.31 -10.73
N CYS A 144 3.39 -5.49 -11.78
CA CYS A 144 2.40 -5.72 -12.82
C CYS A 144 2.62 -7.03 -13.60
N LEU A 145 3.79 -7.67 -13.46
CA LEU A 145 4.08 -8.97 -14.05
C LEU A 145 3.45 -10.16 -13.30
N ARG A 146 2.90 -9.94 -12.09
CA ARG A 146 2.23 -11.01 -11.33
C ARG A 146 0.85 -11.34 -11.88
N GLY A 147 0.16 -10.37 -12.47
CA GLY A 147 -1.23 -10.49 -12.94
C GLY A 147 -2.26 -10.33 -11.81
N GLU A 148 -3.53 -10.27 -12.21
CA GLU A 148 -4.67 -10.04 -11.32
C GLU A 148 -4.84 -11.19 -10.31
N GLY A 149 -4.97 -10.85 -9.03
CA GLY A 149 -5.16 -11.82 -7.94
C GLY A 149 -3.89 -12.50 -7.44
N CYS A 150 -2.76 -12.37 -8.15
CA CYS A 150 -1.46 -12.84 -7.67
C CYS A 150 -0.76 -11.73 -6.90
N ASN A 151 -0.68 -11.90 -5.58
CA ASN A 151 0.02 -11.01 -4.68
C ASN A 151 1.34 -11.60 -4.19
N ASP A 152 1.98 -12.47 -4.96
CA ASP A 152 3.27 -13.03 -4.56
C ASP A 152 4.39 -12.02 -4.82
N ALA A 153 5.44 -12.06 -3.98
CA ALA A 153 6.65 -11.30 -4.23
C ALA A 153 7.37 -11.84 -5.48
N GLY A 154 8.05 -10.95 -6.22
CA GLY A 154 8.90 -11.35 -7.33
C GLY A 154 10.08 -12.20 -6.85
N THR A 155 10.53 -13.13 -7.70
CA THR A 155 11.63 -14.06 -7.39
C THR A 155 12.88 -13.82 -8.24
N GLY A 156 12.84 -12.87 -9.17
CA GLY A 156 13.97 -12.50 -10.03
C GLY A 156 14.02 -10.99 -10.23
N SER A 157 15.17 -10.49 -10.66
CA SER A 157 15.39 -9.04 -10.80
C SER A 157 14.49 -8.41 -11.86
N GLU A 158 13.85 -7.28 -11.52
CA GLU A 158 12.99 -6.53 -12.44
C GLU A 158 13.09 -5.02 -12.20
N PRO A 159 12.76 -4.15 -13.17
CA PRO A 159 12.86 -2.70 -12.99
C PRO A 159 11.74 -2.19 -12.07
N HIS A 160 12.03 -1.16 -11.28
CA HIS A 160 11.05 -0.50 -10.41
C HIS A 160 9.81 0.04 -11.15
N THR A 161 9.93 0.29 -12.46
CA THR A 161 8.82 0.73 -13.33
C THR A 161 7.70 -0.30 -13.42
N ASN A 162 7.94 -1.56 -13.04
CA ASN A 162 6.91 -2.59 -12.91
C ASN A 162 6.07 -2.47 -11.63
N PHE A 163 6.47 -1.59 -10.71
CA PHE A 163 5.75 -1.33 -9.46
C PHE A 163 5.12 0.05 -9.46
N ALA A 164 5.86 1.08 -9.86
CA ALA A 164 5.47 2.46 -9.62
C ALA A 164 6.38 3.47 -10.33
N GLU A 165 5.87 4.69 -10.50
CA GLU A 165 6.74 5.86 -10.73
C GLU A 165 7.48 6.21 -9.43
N MET A 166 8.74 6.60 -9.56
CA MET A 166 9.59 7.00 -8.42
C MET A 166 10.13 8.41 -8.62
N ALA A 167 10.32 9.11 -7.51
CA ALA A 167 11.01 10.38 -7.40
C ALA A 167 12.15 10.26 -6.38
N PHE A 168 13.32 10.79 -6.74
CA PHE A 168 14.50 10.80 -5.89
C PHE A 168 14.84 12.25 -5.60
N TYR A 169 14.84 12.60 -4.32
CA TYR A 169 15.14 13.97 -3.90
C TYR A 169 16.52 14.08 -3.32
N GLN A 170 17.04 15.31 -3.18
CA GLN A 170 18.21 15.62 -2.37
C GLN A 170 18.01 16.93 -1.61
N ALA A 171 18.39 16.96 -0.33
CA ALA A 171 18.29 18.16 0.50
C ALA A 171 19.27 19.22 0.02
N ILE A 172 18.77 20.40 -0.36
CA ILE A 172 19.59 21.54 -0.75
C ILE A 172 20.14 22.19 0.52
N PRO A 173 21.47 22.38 0.65
CA PRO A 173 22.05 23.10 1.77
C PRO A 173 21.45 24.51 1.91
N ASN A 174 20.89 24.81 3.08
CA ASN A 174 20.40 26.15 3.38
C ASN A 174 21.56 27.02 3.91
N ASN A 175 22.34 27.60 2.99
CA ASN A 175 23.54 28.38 3.32
C ASN A 175 23.26 29.87 3.66
N ALA A 176 22.01 30.25 3.95
CA ALA A 176 21.70 31.64 4.29
C ALA A 176 22.13 31.94 5.75
N PRO A 177 22.92 33.00 6.01
CA PRO A 177 23.18 33.43 7.38
C PRO A 177 21.85 33.75 8.09
N GLN A 178 21.69 33.29 9.34
CA GLN A 178 20.47 33.51 10.16
C GLN A 178 20.02 34.99 10.23
N HIS A 179 20.91 35.95 10.00
CA HIS A 179 20.59 37.39 9.95
C HIS A 179 20.01 37.89 8.60
N ALA A 180 19.98 37.08 7.55
CA ALA A 180 19.45 37.42 6.22
C ALA A 180 18.05 36.83 5.92
N GLN A 181 17.41 36.17 6.90
CA GLN A 181 16.13 35.46 6.73
C GLN A 181 14.89 36.33 6.43
N ALA A 182 15.04 37.64 6.24
CA ALA A 182 14.02 38.42 5.57
C ALA A 182 14.24 38.32 4.05
N ALA A 183 13.91 37.16 3.46
CA ALA A 183 13.67 37.11 2.02
C ALA A 183 12.71 38.26 1.69
N LYS A 184 13.12 39.24 0.87
CA LYS A 184 12.22 40.34 0.55
C LYS A 184 11.14 39.79 -0.39
N ARG A 185 9.87 39.95 -0.02
CA ARG A 185 8.74 39.66 -0.92
C ARG A 185 9.00 40.29 -2.29
N LYS A 186 8.80 39.53 -3.36
CA LYS A 186 9.02 40.05 -4.72
C LYS A 186 8.01 41.16 -4.99
N ALA A 187 8.51 42.35 -5.35
CA ALA A 187 7.64 43.45 -5.76
C ALA A 187 7.17 43.22 -7.20
N LEU A 188 5.84 43.14 -7.40
CA LEU A 188 5.24 42.99 -8.72
C LEU A 188 4.92 44.37 -9.33
N PRO A 189 5.21 44.59 -10.63
CA PRO A 189 4.86 45.83 -11.31
C PRO A 189 3.34 45.97 -11.45
N LYS A 190 2.80 47.12 -11.04
CA LYS A 190 1.35 47.40 -11.13
C LYS A 190 0.91 47.65 -12.58
N PRO A 191 -0.30 47.24 -12.97
CA PRO A 191 -0.84 47.50 -14.30
C PRO A 191 -1.03 49.01 -14.55
N LYS A 192 -0.97 49.42 -15.81
CA LYS A 192 -1.22 50.81 -16.22
C LYS A 192 -2.71 51.12 -16.12
N GLN A 193 -3.08 52.32 -15.68
CA GLN A 193 -4.47 52.73 -15.75
C GLN A 193 -4.91 52.87 -17.22
N ARG A 194 -5.99 52.17 -17.60
CA ARG A 194 -6.58 52.18 -18.94
C ARG A 194 -7.91 52.92 -18.93
N SER A 195 -8.25 53.57 -20.03
CA SER A 195 -9.55 54.26 -20.17
C SER A 195 -10.71 53.26 -20.24
N ALA A 196 -11.91 53.70 -19.90
CA ALA A 196 -13.12 52.86 -19.94
C ALA A 196 -13.37 52.25 -21.33
N LEU A 197 -13.09 53.01 -22.40
CA LEU A 197 -13.24 52.54 -23.79
C LEU A 197 -12.25 51.41 -24.14
N TYR A 198 -11.01 51.49 -23.63
CA TYR A 198 -10.00 50.44 -23.85
C TYR A 198 -10.38 49.15 -23.12
N LEU A 199 -10.86 49.25 -21.89
CA LEU A 199 -11.29 48.10 -21.08
C LEU A 199 -12.55 47.45 -21.66
N TRP A 200 -13.45 48.24 -22.25
CA TRP A 200 -14.64 47.73 -22.94
C TRP A 200 -14.28 46.90 -24.19
N TRP A 201 -13.27 47.30 -24.97
CA TRP A 201 -12.86 46.58 -26.18
C TRP A 201 -11.92 45.39 -25.93
N ASN A 202 -11.00 45.52 -24.97
CA ASN A 202 -9.92 44.55 -24.73
C ASN A 202 -10.08 43.74 -23.43
N GLY A 203 -11.10 44.03 -22.62
CA GLY A 203 -11.32 43.37 -21.32
C GLY A 203 -10.33 43.79 -20.23
N HIS A 204 -10.44 43.11 -19.08
CA HIS A 204 -9.65 43.36 -17.87
C HIS A 204 -8.45 42.42 -17.70
N HIS A 205 -7.92 41.86 -18.78
CA HIS A 205 -6.86 40.84 -18.72
C HIS A 205 -5.62 41.30 -17.93
N GLU A 206 -5.14 42.53 -18.13
CA GLU A 206 -3.96 43.07 -17.42
C GLU A 206 -4.15 43.10 -15.88
N GLU A 207 -5.35 43.44 -15.41
CA GLU A 207 -5.66 43.48 -13.97
C GLU A 207 -5.85 42.06 -13.42
N MET A 208 -6.54 41.19 -14.17
CA MET A 208 -6.71 39.78 -13.79
C MET A 208 -5.36 39.06 -13.68
N ASP A 209 -4.45 39.27 -14.64
CA ASP A 209 -3.10 38.70 -14.64
C ASP A 209 -2.28 39.24 -13.45
N TYR A 210 -2.40 40.53 -13.13
CA TYR A 210 -1.75 41.12 -11.96
C TYR A 210 -2.27 40.50 -10.65
N GLN A 211 -3.59 40.38 -10.47
CA GLN A 211 -4.16 39.74 -9.27
C GLN A 211 -3.76 38.27 -9.16
N ALA A 212 -3.72 37.54 -10.29
CA ALA A 212 -3.22 36.17 -10.33
C ALA A 212 -1.74 36.08 -9.93
N ALA A 213 -0.90 37.03 -10.39
CA ALA A 213 0.50 37.11 -10.01
C ALA A 213 0.70 37.45 -8.53
N VAL A 214 -0.11 38.37 -7.97
CA VAL A 214 -0.09 38.71 -6.54
C VAL A 214 -0.45 37.48 -5.70
N ALA A 215 -1.52 36.77 -6.06
CA ALA A 215 -1.91 35.53 -5.37
C ALA A 215 -0.85 34.42 -5.51
N ALA A 216 -0.18 34.31 -6.66
CA ALA A 216 0.91 33.35 -6.86
C ALA A 216 2.14 33.68 -5.99
N GLU A 217 2.53 34.96 -5.88
CA GLU A 217 3.64 35.37 -5.01
C GLU A 217 3.28 35.22 -3.53
N GLU A 218 2.02 35.43 -3.14
CA GLU A 218 1.56 35.17 -1.77
C GLU A 218 1.67 33.69 -1.41
N ARG A 219 1.23 32.78 -2.28
CA ARG A 219 1.44 31.33 -2.12
C ARG A 219 2.91 30.96 -2.01
N ALA A 220 3.74 31.50 -2.90
CA ALA A 220 5.19 31.27 -2.89
C ALA A 220 5.85 31.78 -1.61
N TRP A 221 5.41 32.94 -1.11
CA TRP A 221 5.86 33.50 0.15
C TRP A 221 5.51 32.60 1.34
N THR A 222 4.28 32.08 1.38
CA THR A 222 3.86 31.13 2.41
C THR A 222 4.70 29.86 2.36
N ALA A 223 4.95 29.31 1.16
CA ALA A 223 5.81 28.14 0.98
C ALA A 223 7.26 28.38 1.46
N ARG A 224 7.88 29.52 1.10
CA ARG A 224 9.22 29.89 1.59
C ARG A 224 9.27 30.01 3.10
N THR A 225 8.23 30.61 3.70
CA THR A 225 8.13 30.80 5.16
C THR A 225 8.01 29.45 5.89
N ALA A 226 7.21 28.54 5.35
CA ALA A 226 6.96 27.21 5.93
C ALA A 226 8.23 26.35 6.08
N ILE A 227 9.21 26.57 5.20
CA ILE A 227 10.47 25.81 5.15
C ILE A 227 11.69 26.62 5.59
N ALA A 228 11.51 27.79 6.20
CA ALA A 228 12.61 28.73 6.48
C ALA A 228 13.71 28.15 7.39
N ASP A 229 13.36 27.21 8.26
CA ASP A 229 14.25 26.49 9.18
C ASP A 229 14.52 25.03 8.74
N ALA A 230 14.29 24.73 7.47
CA ALA A 230 14.45 23.41 6.88
C ALA A 230 15.24 23.48 5.57
N SER A 231 15.59 22.32 5.04
CA SER A 231 16.21 22.18 3.73
C SER A 231 15.18 21.74 2.72
N GLU A 232 15.03 22.52 1.66
CA GLU A 232 14.22 22.16 0.50
C GLU A 232 14.76 20.89 -0.16
N LEU A 233 13.87 19.97 -0.54
CA LEU A 233 14.20 18.75 -1.25
C LEU A 233 14.13 19.00 -2.77
N ALA A 234 15.29 19.06 -3.43
CA ALA A 234 15.41 19.15 -4.89
C ALA A 234 15.22 17.78 -5.54
N LEU A 235 14.50 17.71 -6.66
CA LEU A 235 14.42 16.49 -7.45
C LEU A 235 15.76 16.24 -8.18
N VAL A 236 16.38 15.08 -7.96
CA VAL A 236 17.64 14.68 -8.61
C VAL A 236 17.47 13.52 -9.60
N GLY A 237 16.32 12.86 -9.59
CA GLY A 237 15.96 11.83 -10.58
C GLY A 237 14.52 11.38 -10.47
N GLY A 238 14.03 10.71 -11.51
CA GLY A 238 12.65 10.24 -11.59
C GLY A 238 11.64 11.35 -11.88
N ARG A 239 10.38 11.14 -11.49
CA ARG A 239 9.26 12.05 -11.77
C ARG A 239 8.41 12.24 -10.51
N THR A 240 8.12 13.51 -10.19
CA THR A 240 7.19 13.86 -9.12
C THR A 240 5.78 14.11 -9.64
N ILE A 241 4.80 13.73 -8.82
CA ILE A 241 3.36 13.87 -9.05
C ILE A 241 2.66 14.57 -7.87
N THR A 242 3.34 14.72 -6.73
CA THR A 242 2.85 15.57 -5.63
C THR A 242 3.23 17.01 -5.95
N PRO A 243 2.26 17.89 -6.26
CA PRO A 243 2.56 19.30 -6.45
C PRO A 243 3.05 19.91 -5.14
N GLY A 244 3.82 20.99 -5.27
CA GLY A 244 4.26 21.79 -4.13
C GLY A 244 5.73 21.60 -3.77
N THR A 245 6.05 21.88 -2.51
CA THR A 245 7.41 21.92 -1.98
C THR A 245 7.56 20.90 -0.87
N TRP A 246 8.59 20.07 -0.97
CA TRP A 246 9.04 19.17 0.08
C TRP A 246 10.26 19.76 0.76
N ALA A 247 10.35 19.61 2.08
CA ALA A 247 11.52 19.99 2.85
C ALA A 247 11.74 19.02 4.02
N VAL A 248 12.95 19.05 4.56
CA VAL A 248 13.35 18.18 5.66
C VAL A 248 14.13 18.94 6.72
N ARG A 249 13.90 18.57 7.99
CA ARG A 249 14.54 19.13 9.17
C ARG A 249 14.94 18.02 10.14
N GLY A 250 16.14 18.07 10.72
CA GLY A 250 16.56 17.15 11.78
C GLY A 250 15.98 17.53 13.15
N ALA A 251 15.65 16.54 13.99
CA ALA A 251 15.10 16.80 15.33
C ALA A 251 16.12 17.32 16.35
N ALA A 252 17.43 17.21 16.10
CA ALA A 252 18.45 17.84 16.94
C ALA A 252 18.38 19.37 16.78
N LEU A 253 17.84 20.07 17.79
CA LEU A 253 17.96 21.52 18.05
C LEU A 253 17.97 22.46 16.83
N GLY A 254 16.97 22.36 15.95
CA GLY A 254 16.77 23.39 14.91
C GLY A 254 17.81 23.40 13.79
N GLU A 255 18.46 22.26 13.56
CA GLU A 255 19.46 22.12 12.52
C GLU A 255 18.84 21.89 11.14
N ILE A 256 19.39 22.59 10.14
CA ILE A 256 18.99 22.53 8.74
C ILE A 256 19.80 21.43 8.04
N ALA A 257 19.14 20.50 7.35
CA ALA A 257 19.78 19.32 6.76
C ALA A 257 20.64 19.62 5.51
N THR A 258 21.96 19.42 5.53
CA THR A 258 22.85 19.82 4.41
C THR A 258 23.27 18.64 3.51
N GLY A 259 22.87 18.62 2.23
CA GLY A 259 23.14 17.52 1.29
C GLY A 259 24.48 17.59 0.53
N GLY A 260 25.61 17.43 1.23
CA GLY A 260 26.98 17.43 0.64
C GLY A 260 27.58 16.06 0.27
N LEU A 261 28.66 16.02 -0.53
CA LEU A 261 29.45 14.76 -0.68
C LEU A 261 30.04 14.38 0.68
N GLY A 262 29.72 13.17 1.14
CA GLY A 262 30.11 12.69 2.48
C GLY A 262 29.16 13.12 3.60
N ALA A 263 28.06 13.83 3.30
CA ALA A 263 26.99 14.12 4.25
C ALA A 263 25.90 13.04 4.19
N PRO A 264 25.54 12.35 5.28
CA PRO A 264 24.47 11.35 5.29
C PRO A 264 23.21 11.89 5.97
N VAL A 265 23.03 13.21 5.98
CA VAL A 265 21.76 13.81 6.40
C VAL A 265 20.74 13.46 5.35
N ALA A 266 19.58 12.90 5.74
CA ALA A 266 18.22 13.00 5.16
C ALA A 266 18.08 13.48 3.69
N GLY A 267 18.97 13.03 2.83
CA GLY A 267 19.42 13.81 1.69
C GLY A 267 19.32 13.04 0.42
N LEU A 268 18.79 11.82 0.44
CA LEU A 268 17.97 11.35 -0.66
C LEU A 268 16.70 10.61 -0.19
N LEU A 269 15.56 11.27 -0.35
CA LEU A 269 14.23 10.67 -0.14
C LEU A 269 13.85 9.90 -1.41
N ILE A 270 13.44 8.64 -1.27
CA ILE A 270 12.74 7.92 -2.34
C ILE A 270 11.26 8.10 -2.11
N GLY A 271 10.56 8.75 -3.04
CA GLY A 271 9.09 8.77 -3.08
C GLY A 271 8.61 7.83 -4.17
N MET A 272 7.90 6.77 -3.80
CA MET A 272 7.22 5.87 -4.72
C MET A 272 5.71 6.12 -4.65
N TYR A 273 5.07 6.14 -5.81
CA TYR A 273 3.62 6.15 -5.89
C TYR A 273 3.15 4.98 -6.77
N PRO A 274 2.32 4.04 -6.25
CA PRO A 274 1.80 2.90 -7.02
C PRO A 274 1.13 3.26 -8.36
N GLY A 275 0.85 4.54 -8.61
CA GLY A 275 0.56 5.02 -9.95
C GLY A 275 -0.86 4.69 -10.37
N LYS A 276 -0.99 4.51 -11.69
CA LYS A 276 -2.10 3.79 -12.31
C LYS A 276 -1.75 2.34 -12.66
N LEU A 277 -0.56 1.92 -12.25
CA LEU A 277 -0.04 0.63 -12.64
C LEU A 277 -0.84 -0.41 -11.86
N ASN A 278 -1.60 -1.24 -12.58
CA ASN A 278 -2.61 -2.15 -12.02
C ASN A 278 -3.88 -1.45 -11.50
N ASP A 279 -4.19 -0.23 -11.97
CA ASP A 279 -5.47 0.44 -11.72
C ASP A 279 -6.65 -0.46 -12.14
N GLY A 280 -7.59 -0.67 -11.22
CA GLY A 280 -8.78 -1.49 -11.43
C GLY A 280 -8.66 -2.91 -10.88
N GLU A 281 -7.45 -3.36 -10.52
CA GLU A 281 -7.29 -4.62 -9.80
C GLU A 281 -7.83 -4.49 -8.37
N GLN A 282 -8.60 -5.48 -7.94
CA GLN A 282 -9.31 -5.44 -6.66
C GLN A 282 -8.42 -5.83 -5.48
N ASP A 283 -7.14 -6.12 -5.70
CA ASP A 283 -6.17 -6.62 -4.73
C ASP A 283 -5.18 -5.55 -4.22
N PHE A 284 -5.37 -4.27 -4.60
CA PHE A 284 -4.62 -3.14 -4.06
C PHE A 284 -5.26 -2.53 -2.81
N ILE A 285 -4.40 -2.08 -1.90
CA ILE A 285 -4.80 -1.23 -0.77
C ILE A 285 -5.05 0.19 -1.31
N ASP A 286 -6.32 0.53 -1.47
CA ASP A 286 -6.74 1.89 -1.82
C ASP A 286 -6.49 2.89 -0.68
N ARG A 287 -6.67 4.17 -0.98
CA ARG A 287 -6.48 5.27 -0.02
C ARG A 287 -7.34 5.12 1.23
N MET A 288 -8.62 4.78 1.10
CA MET A 288 -9.53 4.69 2.26
C MET A 288 -9.11 3.58 3.21
N ARG A 289 -8.64 2.45 2.67
CA ARG A 289 -8.10 1.34 3.46
C ARG A 289 -6.77 1.71 4.09
N ALA A 290 -5.84 2.28 3.32
CA ALA A 290 -4.55 2.72 3.85
C ALA A 290 -4.72 3.69 5.03
N GLU A 291 -5.66 4.63 4.94
CA GLU A 291 -5.99 5.58 6.02
C GLU A 291 -6.41 4.91 7.35
N GLN A 292 -6.91 3.68 7.31
CA GLN A 292 -7.35 2.93 8.50
C GLN A 292 -6.28 1.97 9.03
N MET A 293 -5.17 1.81 8.31
CA MET A 293 -4.11 0.86 8.64
C MET A 293 -3.02 1.52 9.50
N ARG A 294 -2.43 0.76 10.42
CA ARG A 294 -1.17 1.14 11.10
C ARG A 294 0.05 0.74 10.29
N GLU A 295 -0.07 -0.39 9.59
CA GLU A 295 0.94 -0.94 8.69
C GLU A 295 0.22 -1.60 7.51
N ALA A 296 0.84 -1.56 6.34
CA ALA A 296 0.31 -2.15 5.12
C ALA A 296 1.37 -3.06 4.47
N PRO A 297 0.99 -4.26 4.01
CA PRO A 297 1.89 -5.14 3.28
C PRO A 297 2.22 -4.58 1.89
N THR A 298 3.49 -4.65 1.48
CA THR A 298 3.97 -4.28 0.14
C THR A 298 4.92 -5.34 -0.40
N ARG A 299 4.87 -5.64 -1.70
CA ARG A 299 5.78 -6.60 -2.35
C ARG A 299 7.10 -6.01 -2.81
N VAL A 300 7.28 -4.71 -2.58
CA VAL A 300 8.54 -4.02 -2.84
C VAL A 300 8.83 -3.02 -1.72
N ARG A 301 10.09 -3.00 -1.27
CA ARG A 301 10.66 -1.98 -0.38
C ARG A 301 11.99 -1.51 -0.95
N PHE A 302 12.43 -0.32 -0.56
CA PHE A 302 13.62 0.30 -1.11
C PHE A 302 14.62 0.69 -0.03
N THR A 303 15.90 0.66 -0.39
CA THR A 303 16.99 1.15 0.44
C THR A 303 17.93 2.00 -0.40
N TRP A 304 18.82 2.71 0.29
CA TRP A 304 19.99 3.31 -0.33
C TRP A 304 21.24 2.54 0.08
N GLU A 305 21.87 1.87 -0.89
CA GLU A 305 23.15 1.19 -0.69
C GLU A 305 24.29 2.05 -1.26
N ASN A 306 25.54 1.71 -0.98
CA ASN A 306 26.67 2.38 -1.61
C ASN A 306 27.21 1.47 -2.73
N ASP A 307 27.47 2.02 -3.90
CA ASP A 307 28.12 1.29 -4.99
C ASP A 307 29.60 0.97 -4.68
N ALA A 308 30.26 0.26 -5.58
CA ALA A 308 31.69 -0.09 -5.43
C ALA A 308 32.60 1.14 -5.29
N SER A 309 32.16 2.31 -5.75
CA SER A 309 32.86 3.58 -5.64
C SER A 309 32.42 4.41 -4.42
N GLY A 310 31.57 3.84 -3.54
CA GLY A 310 31.05 4.49 -2.35
C GLY A 310 29.90 5.47 -2.59
N ASN A 311 29.36 5.57 -3.81
CA ASN A 311 28.26 6.48 -4.10
C ASN A 311 26.91 5.89 -3.66
N PRO A 312 26.05 6.68 -3.00
CA PRO A 312 24.71 6.23 -2.65
C PRO A 312 23.91 5.90 -3.92
N THR A 313 23.40 4.68 -3.99
CA THR A 313 22.62 4.14 -5.12
C THR A 313 21.34 3.51 -4.59
N PRO A 314 20.16 3.85 -5.14
CA PRO A 314 18.91 3.26 -4.68
C PRO A 314 18.81 1.81 -5.15
N ARG A 315 18.27 0.94 -4.30
CA ARG A 315 18.03 -0.49 -4.60
C ARG A 315 16.62 -0.85 -4.13
N GLY A 316 15.92 -1.65 -4.93
CA GLY A 316 14.63 -2.23 -4.54
C GLY A 316 14.79 -3.69 -4.13
N TRP A 317 13.87 -4.16 -3.28
CA TRP A 317 13.83 -5.52 -2.76
C TRP A 317 12.43 -6.09 -2.85
N HIS A 318 12.29 -7.29 -3.40
CA HIS A 318 11.05 -8.06 -3.32
C HIS A 318 10.82 -8.53 -1.89
N THR A 319 9.67 -8.17 -1.32
CA THR A 319 9.38 -8.44 0.09
C THR A 319 8.24 -9.46 0.23
N PRO A 320 8.57 -10.71 0.62
CA PRO A 320 7.57 -11.75 0.82
C PRO A 320 6.76 -11.52 2.10
N PRO A 321 5.63 -12.22 2.28
CA PRO A 321 4.85 -12.19 3.51
C PRO A 321 5.72 -12.37 4.75
N GLY A 322 5.55 -11.50 5.74
CA GLY A 322 6.33 -11.48 6.98
C GLY A 322 7.54 -10.53 6.94
N LYS A 323 7.98 -10.09 5.75
CA LYS A 323 9.01 -9.04 5.57
C LYS A 323 8.47 -7.81 4.81
N ASP A 324 7.17 -7.82 4.51
CA ASP A 324 6.43 -6.89 3.66
C ASP A 324 5.72 -5.75 4.40
N SER A 325 5.76 -5.72 5.74
CA SER A 325 5.02 -4.71 6.51
C SER A 325 5.69 -3.33 6.47
N VAL A 326 4.94 -2.30 6.07
CA VAL A 326 5.39 -0.89 6.05
C VAL A 326 4.43 -0.01 6.85
N ARG A 327 4.97 0.85 7.71
CA ARG A 327 4.19 1.73 8.59
C ARG A 327 3.39 2.75 7.79
N VAL A 328 2.10 2.85 8.05
CA VAL A 328 1.23 3.86 7.44
C VAL A 328 1.03 5.03 8.40
N ARG A 329 1.35 6.25 7.98
CA ARG A 329 1.28 7.45 8.81
C ARG A 329 0.61 8.59 8.05
N ARG A 330 -0.14 9.41 8.78
CA ARG A 330 -0.79 10.61 8.23
C ARG A 330 0.08 11.82 8.53
N MET A 331 0.25 12.71 7.53
CA MET A 331 0.86 14.01 7.79
C MET A 331 -0.15 14.93 8.49
N GLU A 332 0.32 15.70 9.46
CA GLU A 332 -0.51 16.59 10.28
C GLU A 332 -0.33 18.05 9.87
N TRP A 333 -1.40 18.85 9.94
CA TRP A 333 -1.31 20.29 9.64
C TRP A 333 -0.69 21.05 10.81
N ASP A 334 0.45 21.70 10.58
CA ASP A 334 1.07 22.64 11.51
C ASP A 334 0.61 24.06 11.19
N SER A 335 -0.28 24.60 12.02
CA SER A 335 -0.83 25.95 11.85
C SER A 335 0.21 27.07 12.02
N ARG A 336 1.32 26.84 12.72
CA ARG A 336 2.39 27.83 12.86
C ARG A 336 3.24 27.91 11.60
N ARG A 337 3.49 26.76 10.98
CA ARG A 337 4.23 26.66 9.71
C ARG A 337 3.38 26.93 8.48
N GLN A 338 2.06 26.77 8.58
CA GLN A 338 1.15 26.71 7.43
C GLN A 338 1.56 25.61 6.44
N ALA A 339 1.94 24.44 6.96
CA ALA A 339 2.36 23.29 6.18
C ALA A 339 2.03 21.97 6.88
N TYR A 340 2.02 20.88 6.11
CA TYR A 340 1.87 19.54 6.65
C TYR A 340 3.22 18.99 7.10
N THR A 341 3.26 18.30 8.24
CA THR A 341 4.48 17.75 8.80
C THR A 341 4.30 16.28 9.20
N PHE A 342 5.41 15.54 9.17
CA PHE A 342 5.51 14.20 9.71
C PHE A 342 6.93 14.01 10.24
N THR A 343 7.06 13.47 11.45
CA THR A 343 8.37 13.16 12.04
C THR A 343 8.54 11.65 12.09
N THR A 344 9.67 11.16 11.59
CA THR A 344 10.00 9.74 11.64
C THR A 344 10.11 9.24 13.09
N GLU A 345 9.87 7.94 13.27
CA GLU A 345 9.85 7.28 14.58
C GLU A 345 11.24 6.83 15.03
N GLU A 346 12.19 6.69 14.11
CA GLU A 346 13.58 6.41 14.47
C GLU A 346 14.19 7.61 15.20
N ALA A 347 15.06 7.34 16.18
CA ALA A 347 15.77 8.37 16.92
C ALA A 347 17.19 8.56 16.33
N PRO A 348 17.62 9.82 16.10
CA PRO A 348 16.89 11.08 16.23
C PRO A 348 15.92 11.32 15.06
N GLY A 349 14.69 11.76 15.36
CA GLY A 349 13.64 11.94 14.35
C GLY A 349 14.01 12.89 13.21
N ILE A 350 13.49 12.62 12.02
CA ILE A 350 13.58 13.48 10.84
C ILE A 350 12.18 14.00 10.54
N THR A 351 12.01 15.32 10.51
CA THR A 351 10.73 15.97 10.18
C THR A 351 10.66 16.25 8.69
N LEU A 352 9.77 15.56 7.99
CA LEU A 352 9.32 15.93 6.65
C LEU A 352 8.29 17.05 6.73
N ILE A 353 8.42 18.03 5.85
CA ILE A 353 7.52 19.16 5.69
C ILE A 353 7.05 19.18 4.24
N TRP A 354 5.75 19.32 4.04
CA TRP A 354 5.15 19.46 2.72
C TRP A 354 4.14 20.61 2.69
N THR A 355 4.22 21.41 1.64
CA THR A 355 3.21 22.41 1.30
C THR A 355 2.79 22.22 -0.15
N PRO A 356 1.49 22.34 -0.48
CA PRO A 356 1.01 22.23 -1.86
C PRO A 356 1.52 23.35 -2.77
N ASP A 357 1.99 24.46 -2.20
CA ASP A 357 2.50 25.61 -2.93
C ASP A 357 4.00 25.46 -3.26
N ARG A 358 4.41 26.04 -4.39
CA ARG A 358 5.83 26.09 -4.79
C ARG A 358 6.48 27.37 -4.27
N THR A 359 7.74 27.29 -3.86
CA THR A 359 8.55 28.45 -3.44
C THR A 359 8.74 29.50 -4.55
N GLY A 360 8.46 29.15 -5.82
CA GLY A 360 8.60 30.05 -6.97
C GLY A 360 10.04 30.44 -7.31
N GLU A 361 11.01 29.91 -6.57
CA GLU A 361 12.43 30.07 -6.83
C GLU A 361 12.89 28.92 -7.72
N ASN A 362 13.44 29.24 -8.89
CA ASN A 362 14.19 28.27 -9.66
C ASN A 362 15.62 28.31 -9.11
N LYS A 363 15.86 27.66 -7.96
CA LYS A 363 17.21 27.55 -7.42
C LYS A 363 18.01 26.69 -8.39
N GLN A 364 18.83 27.35 -9.21
CA GLN A 364 19.84 26.66 -10.00
C GLN A 364 20.74 25.90 -9.01
N TRP A 365 20.93 24.61 -9.24
CA TRP A 365 21.75 23.68 -8.44
C TRP A 365 23.21 24.15 -8.21
N ASP A 366 23.61 25.30 -8.74
CA ASP A 366 24.99 25.73 -8.85
C ASP A 366 25.44 26.53 -7.61
N THR A 367 25.67 25.82 -6.50
CA THR A 367 26.51 26.31 -5.39
C THR A 367 27.94 25.76 -5.46
N GLY A 368 28.36 25.23 -6.61
CA GLY A 368 29.77 24.93 -6.87
C GLY A 368 30.40 23.79 -6.06
N ASN A 369 29.68 23.05 -5.20
CA ASN A 369 30.31 22.13 -4.26
C ASN A 369 29.66 20.73 -4.07
N HIS A 370 28.76 20.26 -4.94
CA HIS A 370 28.10 18.96 -4.76
C HIS A 370 27.98 18.19 -6.09
N ASN A 371 28.56 16.98 -6.16
CA ASN A 371 28.22 16.00 -7.21
C ASN A 371 26.78 15.55 -6.95
N PRO A 372 25.83 15.78 -7.87
CA PRO A 372 24.50 15.23 -7.74
C PRO A 372 24.59 13.71 -7.73
N VAL A 373 23.83 13.06 -6.85
CA VAL A 373 23.78 11.60 -6.82
C VAL A 373 23.22 11.10 -8.15
N ARG A 374 23.96 10.24 -8.83
CA ARG A 374 23.55 9.70 -10.12
C ARG A 374 22.54 8.58 -9.88
N ILE A 375 21.28 8.85 -10.21
CA ILE A 375 20.21 7.87 -10.11
C ILE A 375 20.27 6.90 -11.30
N PRO A 376 20.39 5.58 -11.08
CA PRO A 376 20.23 4.60 -12.14
C PRO A 376 18.82 4.66 -12.73
N ASN A 377 18.72 4.53 -14.05
CA ASN A 377 17.43 4.40 -14.72
C ASN A 377 17.46 3.17 -15.64
N PRO A 378 16.72 2.08 -15.31
CA PRO A 378 15.85 1.94 -14.13
C PRO A 378 16.62 1.59 -12.85
N VAL A 379 16.04 1.91 -11.69
CA VAL A 379 16.39 1.25 -10.41
C VAL A 379 15.95 -0.22 -10.49
N VAL A 380 16.85 -1.12 -10.12
CA VAL A 380 16.61 -2.57 -10.12
C VAL A 380 16.00 -2.99 -8.77
N VAL A 381 14.99 -3.84 -8.85
CA VAL A 381 14.38 -4.54 -7.72
C VAL A 381 14.89 -5.97 -7.74
N ASP A 382 15.59 -6.39 -6.70
CA ASP A 382 16.18 -7.72 -6.57
C ASP A 382 15.40 -8.58 -5.56
N PRO A 383 15.51 -9.93 -5.63
CA PRO A 383 15.06 -10.79 -4.54
C PRO A 383 15.72 -10.40 -3.22
N LEU A 384 14.96 -10.41 -2.12
CA LEU A 384 15.55 -10.16 -0.80
C LEU A 384 16.53 -11.31 -0.46
N PRO A 385 17.78 -11.01 -0.05
CA PRO A 385 18.73 -12.06 0.34
C PRO A 385 18.18 -12.92 1.48
N GLU A 386 18.37 -14.24 1.38
CA GLU A 386 18.10 -15.14 2.49
C GLU A 386 19.17 -14.94 3.58
N ASP A 387 18.76 -14.90 4.86
CA ASP A 387 19.69 -14.90 5.98
C ASP A 387 20.40 -16.26 6.05
N THR A 388 21.47 -16.45 5.27
CA THR A 388 22.32 -17.64 5.37
C THR A 388 23.16 -17.54 6.64
N GLY A 389 22.56 -17.90 7.77
CA GLY A 389 23.31 -18.30 8.95
C GLY A 389 24.04 -19.62 8.69
N ILE A 390 25.35 -19.66 8.97
CA ILE A 390 26.14 -20.73 9.62
C ILE A 390 27.63 -20.31 9.57
N GLY A 391 28.30 -20.19 10.72
CA GLY A 391 29.79 -20.27 10.75
C GLY A 391 30.62 -19.39 11.71
N VAL A 392 30.31 -19.33 13.01
CA VAL A 392 31.26 -19.19 14.16
C VAL A 392 32.04 -17.88 14.39
N THR A 393 31.84 -17.39 15.63
CA THR A 393 32.61 -16.45 16.49
C THR A 393 32.53 -14.94 16.30
N THR A 394 31.81 -14.33 17.25
CA THR A 394 31.85 -12.92 17.69
C THR A 394 31.65 -11.87 16.60
N SER A 395 30.39 -11.70 16.20
CA SER A 395 29.87 -10.43 15.69
C SER A 395 28.38 -10.42 16.07
N PRO A 396 27.82 -9.30 16.56
CA PRO A 396 26.37 -9.22 16.73
C PRO A 396 25.74 -9.50 15.36
N THR A 397 24.67 -10.29 15.40
CA THR A 397 23.78 -10.62 14.29
C THR A 397 23.62 -9.44 13.32
N PRO A 398 23.62 -9.67 11.98
CA PRO A 398 23.23 -8.64 11.02
C PRO A 398 21.86 -8.14 11.48
N GLU A 399 21.82 -6.91 11.98
CA GLU A 399 20.57 -6.24 12.32
C GLU A 399 19.68 -6.36 11.08
N GLU A 400 18.44 -6.85 11.25
CA GLU A 400 17.41 -6.84 10.22
C GLU A 400 17.58 -5.55 9.41
N LYS A 401 17.65 -5.60 8.07
CA LYS A 401 17.72 -4.37 7.24
C LYS A 401 16.61 -3.43 7.74
N THR A 402 16.96 -2.42 8.54
CA THR A 402 15.99 -1.58 9.24
C THR A 402 15.48 -0.59 8.23
N PHE A 403 14.43 -1.00 7.51
CA PHE A 403 13.76 -0.14 6.55
C PHE A 403 13.12 1.03 7.30
N ALA A 404 13.76 2.20 7.23
CA ALA A 404 13.20 3.48 7.67
C ALA A 404 12.20 4.01 6.62
N ASP A 405 11.23 3.17 6.27
CA ASP A 405 10.20 3.46 5.29
C ASP A 405 8.80 3.62 5.90
N TYR A 406 7.98 4.37 5.18
CA TYR A 406 6.62 4.75 5.56
C TYR A 406 5.73 4.84 4.32
N ILE A 407 4.45 4.57 4.48
CA ILE A 407 3.40 5.02 3.55
C ILE A 407 2.76 6.26 4.18
N LEU A 408 2.95 7.42 3.54
CA LEU A 408 2.40 8.68 4.01
C LEU A 408 1.05 8.99 3.35
N ILE A 409 0.06 9.28 4.19
CA ILE A 409 -1.22 9.82 3.80
C ILE A 409 -1.14 11.35 3.85
N LEU A 410 -1.25 11.99 2.69
CA LEU A 410 -1.41 13.44 2.58
C LEU A 410 -2.90 13.77 2.68
N PRO A 411 -3.35 14.55 3.68
CA PRO A 411 -4.77 14.83 3.91
C PRO A 411 -5.32 15.90 2.94
N VAL A 412 -4.94 15.84 1.67
CA VAL A 412 -5.41 16.70 0.58
C VAL A 412 -6.09 15.84 -0.47
N GLY A 413 -7.25 16.29 -0.98
CA GLY A 413 -8.00 15.57 -2.00
C GLY A 413 -7.21 15.43 -3.30
N GLY A 414 -7.33 14.28 -3.96
CA GLY A 414 -6.64 14.01 -5.23
C GLY A 414 -5.15 13.68 -5.12
N VAL A 415 -4.56 13.76 -3.92
CA VAL A 415 -3.20 13.28 -3.67
C VAL A 415 -3.27 11.86 -3.09
N PRO A 416 -2.68 10.87 -3.77
CA PRO A 416 -2.74 9.50 -3.32
C PRO A 416 -1.64 9.18 -2.29
N PRO A 417 -1.76 8.07 -1.52
CA PRO A 417 -0.72 7.68 -0.55
C PRO A 417 0.64 7.49 -1.22
N ILE A 418 1.70 7.98 -0.57
CA ILE A 418 3.06 7.87 -1.10
C ILE A 418 3.90 6.97 -0.20
N TYR A 419 4.63 6.03 -0.79
CA TYR A 419 5.69 5.32 -0.08
C TYR A 419 6.94 6.20 -0.03
N VAL A 420 7.53 6.34 1.14
CA VAL A 420 8.78 7.07 1.36
C VAL A 420 9.80 6.19 2.04
N TYR A 421 11.04 6.25 1.57
CA TYR A 421 12.21 5.77 2.31
C TYR A 421 13.12 6.96 2.60
N ILE A 422 13.50 7.11 3.86
CA ILE A 422 14.42 8.14 4.33
C ILE A 422 15.70 7.44 4.78
N ARG A 423 16.83 7.76 4.15
CA ARG A 423 18.12 7.29 4.66
C ARG A 423 18.34 7.92 6.04
N HIS A 424 18.45 7.08 7.06
CA HIS A 424 18.67 7.47 8.44
C HIS A 424 19.86 6.68 8.99
N ASN A 425 21.02 7.32 9.09
CA ASN A 425 22.26 6.70 9.55
C ASN A 425 22.79 7.43 10.80
N PRO A 426 22.07 7.42 11.93
CA PRO A 426 22.58 8.03 13.14
C PRO A 426 23.64 7.09 13.75
N GLY A 427 24.50 7.63 14.59
CA GLY A 427 25.44 6.77 15.29
C GLY A 427 26.25 7.47 16.34
N GLN A 428 26.67 6.67 17.31
CA GLN A 428 27.56 7.10 18.36
C GLN A 428 29.00 6.97 17.89
N VAL A 429 29.81 7.98 18.18
CA VAL A 429 31.24 7.98 17.85
C VAL A 429 31.99 6.99 18.73
N THR A 430 32.71 6.09 18.09
CA THR A 430 33.60 5.11 18.71
C THR A 430 35.04 5.30 18.19
N GLY A 431 35.97 4.46 18.64
CA GLY A 431 37.36 4.53 18.21
C GLY A 431 38.25 5.43 19.08
N LYS A 432 39.56 5.19 19.01
CA LYS A 432 40.56 5.85 19.86
C LYS A 432 41.32 6.97 19.15
N GLY A 433 41.34 6.96 17.82
CA GLY A 433 42.25 7.77 17.04
C GLY A 433 43.71 7.38 17.29
N GLN A 434 44.63 8.15 16.74
CA GLN A 434 46.06 7.91 16.84
C GLN A 434 46.80 9.13 17.39
N LYS A 435 47.86 8.88 18.15
CA LYS A 435 48.74 9.94 18.63
C LYS A 435 49.55 10.47 17.43
N ILE A 436 49.41 11.76 17.16
CA ILE A 436 50.14 12.41 16.07
C ILE A 436 51.47 12.96 16.57
N SER A 437 52.55 12.69 15.84
CA SER A 437 53.86 13.32 16.03
C SER A 437 54.24 14.12 14.78
N GLY A 438 54.52 15.41 14.92
CA GLY A 438 54.90 16.28 13.80
C GLY A 438 53.70 16.90 13.08
N ILE A 439 53.81 17.04 11.75
CA ILE A 439 52.77 17.66 10.90
C ILE A 439 51.67 16.63 10.66
N TRP A 440 50.46 16.91 11.13
CA TRP A 440 49.36 15.95 11.11
C TRP A 440 48.94 15.55 9.69
N LEU A 441 48.73 16.52 8.81
CA LEU A 441 48.24 16.28 7.45
C LEU A 441 49.36 15.99 6.43
N SER A 442 50.58 15.64 6.88
CA SER A 442 51.66 15.28 5.97
C SER A 442 51.33 14.07 5.10
N ASP A 443 50.55 13.14 5.65
CA ASP A 443 50.29 11.84 5.04
C ASP A 443 48.91 11.80 4.36
N ALA A 444 48.19 12.93 4.30
CA ALA A 444 46.86 13.01 3.69
C ALA A 444 46.85 12.73 2.18
N ASN A 445 48.00 12.74 1.52
CA ASN A 445 48.17 12.44 0.10
C ASN A 445 48.86 11.11 -0.19
N VAL A 446 49.05 10.24 0.82
CA VAL A 446 49.69 8.92 0.69
C VAL A 446 48.99 7.86 1.55
N GLY A 447 49.27 6.58 1.29
CA GLY A 447 48.77 5.46 2.09
C GLY A 447 47.25 5.48 2.27
N ASN A 448 46.78 5.34 3.51
CA ASN A 448 45.36 5.47 3.86
C ASN A 448 44.98 6.90 4.28
N GLY A 449 45.85 7.91 4.08
CA GLY A 449 45.64 9.25 4.61
C GLY A 449 46.08 9.43 6.07
N SER A 450 45.92 10.63 6.59
CA SER A 450 46.30 10.99 7.96
C SER A 450 45.24 10.51 8.96
N PRO A 451 45.60 9.79 10.03
CA PRO A 451 44.64 9.27 10.99
C PRO A 451 43.98 10.38 11.82
N ILE A 452 42.83 10.08 12.42
CA ILE A 452 42.17 10.97 13.37
C ILE A 452 43.04 11.17 14.63
N PRO A 453 43.38 12.41 15.05
CA PRO A 453 44.18 12.63 16.25
C PRO A 453 43.46 12.15 17.52
N SER A 454 44.16 11.45 18.41
CA SER A 454 43.56 10.88 19.63
C SER A 454 42.91 11.93 20.53
N GLN A 455 43.49 13.12 20.63
CA GLN A 455 42.91 14.22 21.41
C GLN A 455 41.58 14.73 20.84
N ILE A 456 41.38 14.64 19.52
CA ILE A 456 40.09 14.96 18.89
C ILE A 456 39.12 13.81 19.11
N ALA A 457 39.60 12.57 19.00
CA ALA A 457 38.80 11.38 19.25
C ALA A 457 38.24 11.34 20.67
N ASP A 458 39.04 11.66 21.68
CA ASP A 458 38.61 11.70 23.09
C ASP A 458 37.46 12.67 23.33
N ARG A 459 37.40 13.79 22.59
CA ARG A 459 36.34 14.79 22.73
C ARG A 459 35.06 14.38 22.03
N LEU A 460 35.15 13.68 20.90
CA LEU A 460 34.01 13.25 20.10
C LEU A 460 33.43 11.91 20.55
N ARG A 461 34.24 11.03 21.17
CA ARG A 461 33.83 9.69 21.58
C ARG A 461 32.62 9.73 22.50
N GLY A 462 31.64 8.87 22.23
CA GLY A 462 30.40 8.79 22.99
C GLY A 462 29.35 9.84 22.61
N GLN A 463 29.71 10.86 21.80
CA GLN A 463 28.71 11.74 21.21
C GLN A 463 27.93 11.00 20.12
N THR A 464 26.64 11.29 20.02
CA THR A 464 25.78 10.74 18.97
C THR A 464 25.49 11.82 17.96
N PHE A 465 25.71 11.49 16.69
CA PHE A 465 25.38 12.37 15.56
C PHE A 465 24.20 11.80 14.80
N THR A 466 23.34 12.70 14.33
CA THR A 466 22.18 12.31 13.50
C THR A 466 22.62 11.93 12.09
N ASP A 467 23.75 12.49 11.67
CA ASP A 467 24.41 12.25 10.40
C ASP A 467 25.92 12.61 10.47
N PHE A 468 26.70 12.08 9.52
CA PHE A 468 28.13 12.27 9.37
C PHE A 468 28.55 13.68 8.90
N ASP A 469 27.67 14.56 8.38
CA ASP A 469 28.06 15.97 8.12
C ASP A 469 28.11 16.76 9.42
N GLN A 470 27.17 16.50 10.34
CA GLN A 470 27.25 17.01 11.71
C GLN A 470 28.52 16.53 12.38
N PHE A 471 28.83 15.24 12.26
CA PHE A 471 30.10 14.69 12.73
C PHE A 471 31.30 15.41 12.08
N ARG A 472 31.34 15.57 10.75
CA ARG A 472 32.41 16.27 10.03
C ARG A 472 32.56 17.71 10.52
N LYS A 473 31.46 18.43 10.70
CA LYS A 473 31.44 19.80 11.20
C LYS A 473 31.97 19.86 12.63
N ALA A 474 31.46 19.01 13.52
CA ALA A 474 31.91 18.90 14.90
C ALA A 474 33.40 18.53 14.98
N PHE A 475 33.86 17.61 14.12
CA PHE A 475 35.25 17.22 13.99
C PHE A 475 36.15 18.43 13.69
N TRP A 476 35.83 19.24 12.67
CA TRP A 476 36.61 20.43 12.36
C TRP A 476 36.50 21.51 13.46
N LEU A 477 35.35 21.64 14.12
CA LEU A 477 35.23 22.52 15.28
C LEU A 477 36.12 22.08 16.44
N GLU A 478 36.25 20.77 16.70
CA GLU A 478 37.18 20.27 17.71
C GLU A 478 38.64 20.49 17.32
N VAL A 479 39.00 20.34 16.04
CA VAL A 479 40.32 20.72 15.52
C VAL A 479 40.59 22.21 15.75
N SER A 480 39.59 23.08 15.59
CA SER A 480 39.71 24.52 15.86
C SER A 480 40.05 24.84 17.32
N ARG A 481 39.70 23.94 18.25
CA ARG A 481 39.92 24.07 19.69
C ARG A 481 41.24 23.44 20.14
N GLU A 482 42.05 22.92 19.21
CA GLU A 482 43.37 22.35 19.48
C GLU A 482 44.45 23.22 18.84
N PRO A 483 45.08 24.14 19.60
CA PRO A 483 46.04 25.11 19.05
C PRO A 483 47.19 24.45 18.27
N VAL A 484 47.74 23.35 18.79
CA VAL A 484 48.85 22.60 18.16
C VAL A 484 48.48 22.03 16.79
N LEU A 485 47.21 21.71 16.56
CA LEU A 485 46.72 21.25 15.26
C LEU A 485 46.36 22.44 14.36
N LEU A 486 45.67 23.45 14.91
CA LEU A 486 45.19 24.60 14.17
C LEU A 486 46.34 25.47 13.61
N GLU A 487 47.42 25.64 14.37
CA GLU A 487 48.59 26.42 13.96
C GLU A 487 49.31 25.87 12.73
N GLN A 488 49.06 24.60 12.37
CA GLN A 488 49.62 23.98 11.16
C GLN A 488 48.94 24.47 9.87
N PHE A 489 47.81 25.17 9.98
CA PHE A 489 47.05 25.66 8.83
C PHE A 489 47.31 27.14 8.56
N ILE A 490 47.27 27.53 7.28
CA ILE A 490 47.26 28.96 6.88
C ILE A 490 46.03 29.68 7.43
N ILE A 491 46.11 31.00 7.64
CA ILE A 491 45.06 31.84 8.25
C ILE A 491 43.67 31.60 7.63
N ASN A 492 43.57 31.56 6.30
CA ASN A 492 42.30 31.30 5.61
C ASN A 492 41.69 29.93 5.98
N ASN A 493 42.53 28.91 6.13
CA ASN A 493 42.07 27.59 6.56
C ASN A 493 41.71 27.58 8.04
N GLN A 494 42.42 28.30 8.89
CA GLN A 494 42.03 28.45 10.29
C GLN A 494 40.61 29.03 10.41
N SER A 495 40.29 30.09 9.67
CA SER A 495 38.94 30.67 9.66
C SER A 495 37.86 29.70 9.14
N ASN A 496 38.17 28.87 8.12
CA ASN A 496 37.26 27.82 7.67
C ASN A 496 37.02 26.76 8.77
N ILE A 497 38.09 26.30 9.40
CA ILE A 497 38.02 25.27 10.47
C ILE A 497 37.23 25.81 11.67
N GLN A 498 37.44 27.07 12.07
CA GLN A 498 36.70 27.74 13.14
C GLN A 498 35.19 27.90 12.86
N SER A 499 34.78 27.84 11.59
CA SER A 499 33.36 27.81 11.20
C SER A 499 32.81 26.39 10.98
N GLY A 500 33.62 25.35 11.22
CA GLY A 500 33.28 23.94 11.02
C GLY A 500 33.35 23.48 9.55
N ALA A 501 33.94 24.28 8.67
CA ALA A 501 34.20 23.92 7.29
C ALA A 501 35.53 23.19 7.15
N SER A 502 35.61 22.22 6.22
CA SER A 502 36.86 21.53 5.91
C SER A 502 37.89 22.50 5.31
N PRO A 503 39.17 22.45 5.70
CA PRO A 503 40.21 23.30 5.14
C PRO A 503 40.50 22.97 3.66
N PHE A 504 40.92 23.97 2.89
CA PHE A 504 41.39 23.77 1.52
C PHE A 504 42.71 22.99 1.47
N THR A 505 42.85 22.19 0.43
CA THR A 505 44.07 21.45 0.10
C THR A 505 45.02 22.28 -0.78
N PRO A 506 46.32 21.91 -0.85
CA PRO A 506 47.25 22.46 -1.82
C PRO A 506 46.72 22.30 -3.25
N ALA A 507 47.09 23.23 -4.15
CA ALA A 507 46.56 23.25 -5.52
C ALA A 507 46.80 21.95 -6.31
N ILE A 508 47.92 21.26 -6.03
CA ILE A 508 48.32 20.01 -6.69
C ILE A 508 47.43 18.81 -6.32
N ASP A 509 46.71 18.88 -5.19
CA ASP A 509 45.90 17.77 -4.67
C ASP A 509 44.39 17.97 -4.90
N LYS A 510 44.02 19.04 -5.61
CA LYS A 510 42.63 19.33 -6.00
C LYS A 510 42.24 18.51 -7.24
N VAL A 511 40.98 18.07 -7.29
CA VAL A 511 40.40 17.41 -8.48
C VAL A 511 39.06 18.05 -8.82
N GLY A 512 39.06 18.86 -9.88
CA GLY A 512 37.87 19.62 -10.30
C GLY A 512 37.38 20.53 -9.17
N LYS A 513 36.12 20.36 -8.77
CA LYS A 513 35.50 21.11 -7.65
C LYS A 513 35.91 20.56 -6.27
N ARG A 514 36.49 19.36 -6.18
CA ARG A 514 36.96 18.78 -4.90
C ARG A 514 38.31 19.41 -4.55
N ASN A 515 38.28 20.34 -3.61
CA ASN A 515 39.44 21.19 -3.28
C ASN A 515 39.71 21.33 -1.78
N ARG A 516 39.01 20.56 -0.94
CA ARG A 516 39.16 20.53 0.52
C ARG A 516 39.53 19.13 0.98
N TYR A 517 40.09 19.02 2.19
CA TYR A 517 40.37 17.71 2.78
C TYR A 517 39.07 16.94 3.00
N GLU A 518 39.12 15.62 2.84
CA GLU A 518 37.99 14.72 2.89
C GLU A 518 38.19 13.69 4.00
N ILE A 519 37.12 13.32 4.72
CA ILE A 519 37.17 12.21 5.67
C ILE A 519 36.85 10.94 4.89
N HIS A 520 37.76 9.98 4.91
CA HIS A 520 37.69 8.71 4.20
C HIS A 520 37.55 7.55 5.19
N HIS A 521 36.65 6.60 4.91
CA HIS A 521 36.51 5.35 5.65
C HIS A 521 37.45 4.27 5.12
N ILE A 522 38.34 3.75 5.98
CA ILE A 522 39.38 2.78 5.61
C ILE A 522 38.75 1.46 5.17
N ASN A 523 37.86 0.90 6.00
CA ASN A 523 36.91 -0.14 5.61
C ASN A 523 35.64 0.54 5.09
N PRO A 524 35.29 0.37 3.79
CA PRO A 524 34.12 1.00 3.21
C PRO A 524 32.83 0.66 3.96
N ILE A 525 31.95 1.64 4.13
CA ILE A 525 30.64 1.43 4.74
C ILE A 525 29.83 0.36 3.97
N SER A 526 29.98 0.28 2.64
CA SER A 526 29.37 -0.77 1.80
C SER A 526 29.81 -2.19 2.14
N GLN A 527 30.96 -2.36 2.78
CA GLN A 527 31.55 -3.65 3.16
C GLN A 527 31.42 -3.91 4.67
N GLY A 528 30.47 -3.23 5.33
CA GLY A 528 30.22 -3.36 6.76
C GLY A 528 31.15 -2.51 7.63
N GLY A 529 31.87 -1.55 7.05
CA GLY A 529 32.66 -0.57 7.80
C GLY A 529 31.77 0.31 8.68
N ALA A 530 32.18 0.51 9.94
CA ALA A 530 31.47 1.35 10.87
C ALA A 530 31.51 2.84 10.45
N VAL A 531 30.35 3.51 10.48
CA VAL A 531 30.19 4.89 10.00
C VAL A 531 30.84 5.92 10.92
N TYR A 532 30.78 5.71 12.23
CA TYR A 532 31.24 6.65 13.27
C TYR A 532 32.42 6.12 14.10
N ASP A 533 33.10 5.08 13.60
CA ASP A 533 34.35 4.60 14.21
C ASP A 533 35.52 5.44 13.71
N LEU A 534 36.12 6.22 14.61
CA LEU A 534 37.26 7.08 14.29
C LEU A 534 38.51 6.29 13.89
N ASP A 535 38.63 5.03 14.31
CA ASP A 535 39.74 4.15 13.90
C ASP A 535 39.53 3.63 12.47
N ASN A 536 38.29 3.68 11.99
CA ASN A 536 37.93 3.42 10.60
C ASN A 536 38.00 4.70 9.73
N MET A 537 38.54 5.81 10.23
CA MET A 537 38.57 7.10 9.52
C MET A 537 39.97 7.65 9.31
N SER A 538 40.11 8.39 8.22
CA SER A 538 41.34 9.08 7.83
C SER A 538 41.03 10.37 7.11
N ILE A 539 41.97 11.31 7.11
CA ILE A 539 41.90 12.57 6.38
C ILE A 539 42.73 12.43 5.11
N THR A 540 42.09 12.64 3.97
CA THR A 540 42.71 12.49 2.65
C THR A 540 42.56 13.77 1.84
N THR A 541 43.46 13.96 0.88
CA THR A 541 43.27 14.94 -0.19
C THR A 541 42.34 14.37 -1.26
N PRO A 542 41.59 15.21 -2.00
CA PRO A 542 40.69 14.74 -3.06
C PRO A 542 41.35 13.86 -4.12
N LYS A 543 42.56 14.24 -4.54
CA LYS A 543 43.33 13.46 -5.51
C LYS A 543 43.64 12.07 -4.96
N HIS A 544 44.19 12.02 -3.75
CA HIS A 544 44.56 10.74 -3.14
C HIS A 544 43.34 9.86 -2.79
N HIS A 545 42.24 10.45 -2.34
CA HIS A 545 41.00 9.73 -2.08
C HIS A 545 40.49 9.03 -3.36
N ILE A 546 40.60 9.68 -4.52
CA ILE A 546 40.26 9.06 -5.81
C ILE A 546 41.23 7.92 -6.13
N ASP A 547 42.51 8.09 -5.87
CA ASP A 547 43.53 7.09 -6.19
C ASP A 547 43.35 5.82 -5.33
N ILE A 548 42.98 5.95 -4.05
CA ILE A 548 42.60 4.82 -3.17
C ILE A 548 41.47 3.99 -3.80
N HIS A 549 40.41 4.65 -4.30
CA HIS A 549 39.26 3.96 -4.91
C HIS A 549 39.48 3.51 -6.36
N ARG A 550 40.57 3.93 -7.01
CA ARG A 550 40.97 3.43 -8.34
C ARG A 550 41.86 2.21 -8.27
N GLY A 551 42.58 2.03 -7.16
CA GLY A 551 43.54 0.96 -6.95
C GLY A 551 42.97 -0.32 -6.31
N ASN A 552 41.67 -0.32 -5.99
CA ASN A 552 40.93 -1.46 -5.43
C ASN A 552 39.96 -2.08 -6.43
#